data_AF-A0A382BKQ1-F1
#
_entry.id   AF-A0A382BKQ1-F1
#
_cell.length_a   1.000
_cell.length_b   1.000
_cell.length_c   1.000
_cell.angle_alpha   90.00
_cell.angle_beta   90.00
_cell.angle_gamma   90.00
#
_symmetry.space_group_name_H-M   'P 1'
#
loop_
_entity.id
_entity.type
_entity.pdbx_description
1 polymer ?
#
loop_
_entity_poly.entity_id
_entity_poly.type
_entity_poly.pdbx_seq_one_letter_code
_entity_poly.pdbx_strand_id
1 'polypeptide(L)'
;MGFDLSNYKGQEFRVHYFYFRKILALAEYFGWEPMGTVLSDDWNGTYVSNDWQHVLEEDAFNLAKALKTAVKALPDESFFSDREIEEGPSRSDGDCEIIFLIKYFSGKKWRNYLDNFSYFCMGGEFIIG
;
A
#
# COMPACT_ATOMS: atom_id res chain seq x y z
N MET A 1 -1.81 -13.65 7.55
CA MET A 1 -1.83 -14.03 6.12
C MET A 1 -1.60 -12.77 5.30
N GLY A 2 -0.92 -12.87 4.17
CA GLY A 2 -0.55 -11.72 3.36
C GLY A 2 -0.40 -12.12 1.89
N PHE A 3 -0.03 -11.15 1.09
CA PHE A 3 0.22 -11.31 -0.34
C PHE A 3 1.73 -11.28 -0.57
N ASP A 4 2.18 -12.18 -1.44
CA ASP A 4 3.55 -12.22 -1.91
C ASP A 4 3.59 -11.54 -3.28
N LEU A 5 4.31 -10.41 -3.34
CA LEU A 5 4.46 -9.61 -4.56
C LEU A 5 5.81 -9.95 -5.20
N SER A 6 5.83 -10.16 -6.51
CA SER A 6 7.07 -10.40 -7.26
C SER A 6 7.11 -9.52 -8.50
N ASN A 7 8.22 -8.82 -8.71
CA ASN A 7 8.42 -8.02 -9.92
C ASN A 7 9.37 -8.73 -10.91
N TYR A 8 9.38 -8.28 -12.16
CA TYR A 8 10.18 -8.93 -13.22
C TYR A 8 11.70 -8.83 -13.02
N LYS A 9 12.16 -7.99 -12.08
CA LYS A 9 13.56 -7.92 -11.66
C LYS A 9 13.91 -9.01 -10.63
N GLY A 10 12.97 -9.89 -10.28
CA GLY A 10 13.14 -10.94 -9.27
C GLY A 10 13.16 -10.40 -7.85
N GLN A 11 12.69 -9.16 -7.62
CA GLN A 11 12.49 -8.66 -6.26
C GLN A 11 11.19 -9.20 -5.72
N GLU A 12 11.17 -9.50 -4.43
CA GLU A 12 9.98 -9.94 -3.71
C GLU A 12 9.63 -8.93 -2.62
N PHE A 13 8.34 -8.76 -2.39
CA PHE A 13 7.84 -7.95 -1.29
C PHE A 13 6.60 -8.61 -0.68
N ARG A 14 6.60 -8.78 0.64
CA ARG A 14 5.46 -9.38 1.34
C ARG A 14 4.65 -8.29 2.02
N VAL A 15 3.36 -8.23 1.70
CA VAL A 15 2.43 -7.28 2.31
C VAL A 15 1.35 -8.00 3.10
N HIS A 16 1.12 -7.56 4.34
CA HIS A 16 0.07 -8.16 5.15
C HIS A 16 -1.31 -7.69 4.71
N TYR A 17 -2.31 -8.59 4.78
CA TYR A 17 -3.66 -8.29 4.31
C TYR A 17 -4.31 -7.11 5.04
N PHE A 18 -4.06 -6.98 6.34
CA PHE A 18 -4.65 -5.92 7.17
C PHE A 18 -4.28 -4.51 6.71
N TYR A 19 -3.08 -4.32 6.19
CA TYR A 19 -2.59 -2.99 5.80
C TYR A 19 -2.59 -2.80 4.29
N PHE A 20 -2.61 -3.86 3.46
CA PHE A 20 -2.49 -3.68 2.02
C PHE A 20 -3.55 -2.74 1.46
N ARG A 21 -4.84 -3.00 1.76
CA ARG A 21 -5.94 -2.12 1.37
C ARG A 21 -5.80 -0.69 1.90
N LYS A 22 -5.22 -0.52 3.09
CA LYS A 22 -4.98 0.80 3.70
C LYS A 22 -3.86 1.55 2.98
N ILE A 23 -2.82 0.85 2.54
CA ILE A 23 -1.71 1.40 1.74
C ILE A 23 -2.24 1.90 0.40
N LEU A 24 -3.09 1.10 -0.27
CA LEU A 24 -3.72 1.47 -1.53
C LEU A 24 -4.62 2.70 -1.38
N ALA A 25 -5.49 2.72 -0.36
CA ALA A 25 -6.33 3.88 -0.07
C ALA A 25 -5.53 5.15 0.27
N LEU A 26 -4.40 4.99 0.97
CA LEU A 26 -3.47 6.10 1.21
C LEU A 26 -2.88 6.60 -0.11
N ALA A 27 -2.41 5.71 -0.99
CA ALA A 27 -1.87 6.09 -2.28
C ALA A 27 -2.91 6.80 -3.16
N GLU A 28 -4.15 6.30 -3.19
CA GLU A 28 -5.26 6.93 -3.93
C GLU A 28 -5.45 8.39 -3.51
N TYR A 29 -5.46 8.66 -2.19
CA TYR A 29 -5.55 10.03 -1.67
C TYR A 29 -4.38 10.92 -2.11
N PHE A 30 -3.18 10.34 -2.24
CA PHE A 30 -1.98 11.04 -2.69
C PHE A 30 -1.80 11.04 -4.22
N GLY A 31 -2.86 10.74 -4.97
CA GLY A 31 -2.94 10.93 -6.42
C GLY A 31 -2.60 9.71 -7.25
N TRP A 32 -2.63 8.51 -6.67
CA TRP A 32 -2.67 7.29 -7.47
C TRP A 32 -4.08 7.06 -8.00
N GLU A 33 -4.22 6.83 -9.30
CA GLU A 33 -5.48 6.42 -9.92
C GLU A 33 -5.31 4.97 -10.35
N PRO A 34 -5.98 4.00 -9.70
CA PRO A 34 -5.81 2.59 -9.99
C PRO A 34 -6.18 2.28 -11.44
N MET A 35 -5.23 1.79 -12.23
CA MET A 35 -5.48 1.39 -13.63
C MET A 35 -6.08 -0.02 -13.73
N GLY A 36 -6.11 -0.73 -12.61
CA GLY A 36 -6.55 -2.10 -12.49
C GLY A 36 -5.44 -3.13 -12.64
N THR A 37 -5.84 -4.38 -12.45
CA THR A 37 -4.97 -5.54 -12.63
C THR A 37 -5.40 -6.31 -13.86
N VAL A 38 -4.44 -6.83 -14.60
CA VAL A 38 -4.69 -7.77 -15.69
C VAL A 38 -4.80 -9.15 -15.04
N LEU A 39 -6.03 -9.63 -14.89
CA LEU A 39 -6.30 -11.06 -14.79
C LEU A 39 -6.27 -11.67 -16.19
N SER A 40 -6.16 -12.99 -16.30
CA SER A 40 -6.28 -13.69 -17.59
C SER A 40 -7.57 -13.37 -18.37
N ASP A 41 -8.60 -12.80 -17.72
CA ASP A 41 -9.69 -11.97 -18.29
C ASP A 41 -10.51 -11.36 -17.11
N ASP A 42 -11.18 -10.23 -17.31
CA ASP A 42 -12.07 -9.48 -16.38
C ASP A 42 -11.46 -8.89 -15.08
N TRP A 43 -11.14 -7.59 -15.11
CA TRP A 43 -10.73 -6.82 -13.92
C TRP A 43 -11.88 -6.70 -12.91
N ASN A 44 -11.69 -7.24 -11.70
CA ASN A 44 -12.68 -7.17 -10.62
C ASN A 44 -12.58 -5.91 -9.73
N GLY A 45 -11.69 -4.96 -10.07
CA GLY A 45 -11.48 -3.75 -9.27
C GLY A 45 -10.53 -3.90 -8.08
N THR A 46 -9.98 -5.10 -7.83
CA THR A 46 -9.25 -5.39 -6.59
C THR A 46 -7.78 -5.67 -6.83
N TYR A 47 -6.95 -5.30 -5.86
CA TYR A 47 -5.52 -5.61 -5.76
C TYR A 47 -5.23 -6.51 -4.55
N VAL A 48 -6.29 -6.99 -3.89
CA VAL A 48 -6.22 -7.62 -2.56
C VAL A 48 -6.75 -9.06 -2.62
N SER A 49 -6.50 -9.74 -3.73
CA SER A 49 -6.77 -11.17 -3.88
C SER A 49 -5.52 -11.91 -4.35
N ASN A 50 -5.38 -13.17 -3.93
CA ASN A 50 -4.28 -14.06 -4.32
C ASN A 50 -4.57 -14.72 -5.67
N ASP A 51 -5.00 -13.93 -6.65
CA ASP A 51 -5.45 -14.43 -7.95
C ASP A 51 -4.36 -14.26 -9.03
N TRP A 52 -3.08 -14.20 -8.62
CA TRP A 52 -1.93 -13.97 -9.50
C TRP A 52 -2.10 -12.73 -10.38
N GLN A 53 -2.61 -11.66 -9.76
CA GLN A 53 -3.02 -10.44 -10.45
C GLN A 53 -1.79 -9.69 -10.99
N HIS A 54 -1.81 -9.29 -12.26
CA HIS A 54 -0.72 -8.55 -12.87
C HIS A 54 -0.96 -7.04 -12.80
N VAL A 55 -0.08 -6.32 -12.10
CA VAL A 55 -0.02 -4.86 -12.07
C VAL A 55 0.97 -4.38 -13.12
N LEU A 56 0.49 -3.61 -14.09
CA LEU A 56 1.30 -3.09 -15.18
C LEU A 56 2.31 -2.05 -14.68
N GLU A 57 3.40 -1.90 -15.43
CA GLU A 57 4.51 -1.02 -15.10
C GLU A 57 4.06 0.44 -14.84
N GLU A 58 3.17 0.97 -15.68
CA GLU A 58 2.65 2.33 -15.54
C GLU A 58 1.90 2.51 -14.19
N ASP A 59 1.05 1.55 -13.84
CA ASP A 59 0.28 1.58 -12.59
C ASP A 59 1.19 1.42 -11.38
N ALA A 60 2.18 0.52 -11.45
CA ALA A 60 3.20 0.34 -10.42
C ALA A 60 4.02 1.62 -10.18
N PHE A 61 4.43 2.31 -11.24
CA PHE A 61 5.14 3.59 -11.11
C PHE A 61 4.26 4.70 -10.54
N ASN A 62 3.00 4.79 -10.96
CA ASN A 62 2.05 5.77 -10.44
C ASN A 62 1.79 5.53 -8.94
N LEU A 63 1.60 4.26 -8.54
CA LEU A 63 1.50 3.83 -7.15
C LEU A 63 2.74 4.24 -6.35
N ALA A 64 3.94 3.96 -6.87
CA ALA A 64 5.20 4.32 -6.23
C ALA A 64 5.31 5.84 -5.98
N LYS A 65 4.94 6.64 -6.98
CA LYS A 65 4.99 8.11 -6.93
C LYS A 65 4.04 8.67 -5.87
N ALA A 66 2.81 8.14 -5.81
CA ALA A 66 1.84 8.54 -4.81
C ALA A 66 2.30 8.15 -3.39
N LEU A 67 2.82 6.93 -3.21
CA LEU A 67 3.36 6.48 -1.92
C LEU A 67 4.54 7.33 -1.45
N LYS A 68 5.47 7.70 -2.33
CA LYS A 68 6.55 8.64 -1.99
C LYS A 68 6.05 10.01 -1.57
N THR A 69 4.92 10.44 -2.13
CA THR A 69 4.28 11.70 -1.75
C THR A 69 3.61 11.55 -0.39
N ALA A 70 2.93 10.42 -0.14
CA ALA A 70 2.36 10.08 1.15
C ALA A 70 3.42 10.06 2.26
N VAL A 71 4.55 9.38 2.07
CA VAL A 71 5.63 9.28 3.06
C VAL A 71 6.14 10.65 3.51
N LYS A 72 6.26 11.61 2.60
CA LYS A 72 6.67 12.98 2.92
C LYS A 72 5.64 13.74 3.78
N ALA A 73 4.37 13.37 3.69
CA ALA A 73 3.27 14.01 4.42
C ALA A 73 2.95 13.30 5.75
N LEU A 74 3.42 12.06 5.95
CA LEU A 74 3.19 11.33 7.19
C LEU A 74 3.92 11.99 8.37
N PRO A 75 3.41 11.95 9.61
CA PRO A 75 4.13 12.40 10.80
C PRO A 75 5.33 11.50 11.15
N ASP A 76 6.36 12.07 11.77
CA ASP A 76 7.54 11.32 12.28
C ASP A 76 7.27 10.60 13.61
N GLU A 77 6.32 11.12 14.38
CA GLU A 77 5.87 10.54 15.65
C GLU A 77 4.73 9.55 15.40
N SER A 78 4.78 8.39 16.06
CA SER A 78 3.73 7.39 15.97
C SER A 78 2.55 7.75 16.86
N PHE A 79 1.34 7.73 16.29
CA PHE A 79 0.09 7.97 17.00
C PHE A 79 -0.47 6.71 17.68
N PHE A 80 -0.12 5.53 17.18
CA PHE A 80 -0.53 4.24 17.73
C PHE A 80 0.72 3.44 18.13
N SER A 81 0.61 2.73 19.24
CA SER A 81 1.58 1.71 19.63
C SER A 81 1.52 0.50 18.70
N ASP A 82 2.58 -0.30 18.67
CA ASP A 82 2.60 -1.56 17.90
C ASP A 82 1.45 -2.49 18.31
N ARG A 83 1.11 -2.53 19.60
CA ARG A 83 -0.02 -3.32 20.12
C ARG A 83 -1.36 -2.84 19.57
N GLU A 84 -1.59 -1.53 19.54
CA GLU A 84 -2.84 -0.97 18.99
C GLU A 84 -2.96 -1.26 17.49
N ILE A 85 -1.86 -1.20 16.73
CA ILE A 85 -1.82 -1.56 15.31
C ILE A 85 -2.22 -3.02 15.09
N GLU A 86 -1.76 -3.94 15.94
CA GLU A 86 -2.09 -5.37 15.91
C GLU A 86 -3.54 -5.66 16.30
N GLU A 87 -4.04 -4.99 17.35
CA GLU A 87 -5.42 -5.12 17.82
C GLU A 87 -6.43 -4.44 16.87
N GLY A 88 -5.95 -3.54 16.01
CA GLY A 88 -6.76 -2.76 15.08
C GLY A 88 -7.28 -1.50 15.78
N PRO A 89 -6.60 -0.34 15.62
CA PRO A 89 -6.94 0.84 16.39
C PRO A 89 -8.31 1.36 15.94
N SER A 90 -9.14 1.72 16.92
CA SER A 90 -10.42 2.38 16.67
C SER A 90 -10.19 3.78 16.12
N ARG A 91 -11.08 4.22 15.23
CA ARG A 91 -11.13 5.63 14.82
C ARG A 91 -11.54 6.50 15.99
N SER A 92 -10.86 7.62 16.16
CA SER A 92 -11.34 8.67 17.05
C SER A 92 -12.57 9.35 16.45
N ASP A 93 -13.48 9.81 17.31
CA ASP A 93 -14.64 10.59 16.87
C ASP A 93 -14.18 11.84 16.09
N GLY A 94 -14.63 11.95 14.84
CA GLY A 94 -14.28 13.06 13.94
C GLY A 94 -13.14 12.76 12.94
N ASP A 95 -12.42 11.65 13.07
CA ASP A 95 -11.45 11.25 12.05
C ASP A 95 -12.17 10.77 10.78
N CYS A 96 -11.98 11.48 9.67
CA CYS A 96 -12.28 10.93 8.36
C CYS A 96 -11.25 9.85 7.98
N GLU A 97 -11.57 9.03 6.98
CA GLU A 97 -10.74 7.89 6.52
C GLU A 97 -9.27 8.28 6.39
N ILE A 98 -8.98 9.38 5.70
CA ILE A 98 -7.60 9.78 5.43
C ILE A 98 -6.85 10.22 6.69
N ILE A 99 -7.50 10.92 7.61
CA ILE A 99 -6.86 11.32 8.88
C ILE A 99 -6.49 10.06 9.66
N PHE A 100 -7.39 9.07 9.70
CA PHE A 100 -7.10 7.79 10.31
C PHE A 100 -5.93 7.07 9.63
N LEU A 101 -5.87 7.03 8.30
CA LEU A 101 -4.76 6.40 7.56
C LEU A 101 -3.42 7.10 7.80
N ILE A 102 -3.40 8.44 7.85
CA ILE A 102 -2.20 9.24 8.17
C ILE A 102 -1.72 8.91 9.60
N LYS A 103 -2.63 8.80 10.57
CA LYS A 103 -2.28 8.36 11.94
C LYS A 103 -1.80 6.91 11.95
N TYR A 104 -2.46 6.02 11.21
CA TYR A 104 -2.14 4.59 11.15
C TYR A 104 -0.72 4.34 10.64
N PHE A 105 -0.33 5.04 9.57
CA PHE A 105 0.99 4.92 8.95
C PHE A 105 2.02 5.92 9.50
N SER A 106 1.73 6.57 10.61
CA SER A 106 2.67 7.51 11.24
C SER A 106 3.87 6.79 11.87
N GLY A 107 5.00 7.50 11.92
CA GLY A 107 6.22 6.98 12.52
C GLY A 107 7.21 6.35 11.56
N LYS A 108 8.46 6.27 12.02
CA LYS A 108 9.61 5.84 11.20
C LYS A 108 9.47 4.42 10.65
N LYS A 109 8.86 3.50 11.41
CA LYS A 109 8.63 2.11 10.98
C LYS A 109 7.80 2.06 9.69
N TRP A 110 6.68 2.77 9.68
CA TRP A 110 5.77 2.79 8.53
C TRP A 110 6.33 3.59 7.37
N ARG A 111 6.99 4.72 7.62
CA ARG A 111 7.69 5.47 6.56
C ARG A 111 8.70 4.58 5.84
N ASN A 112 9.56 3.88 6.58
CA ASN A 112 10.54 2.95 6.00
C ASN A 112 9.87 1.81 5.22
N TYR A 113 8.78 1.26 5.75
CA TYR A 113 8.03 0.20 5.09
C TYR A 113 7.43 0.68 3.75
N LEU A 114 6.77 1.85 3.75
CA LEU A 114 6.17 2.44 2.57
C LEU A 114 7.22 2.90 1.55
N ASP A 115 8.37 3.41 2.00
CA ASP A 115 9.50 3.73 1.13
C ASP A 115 10.04 2.48 0.45
N ASN A 116 10.24 1.39 1.19
CA ASN A 116 10.67 0.11 0.63
C ASN A 116 9.65 -0.44 -0.38
N PHE A 117 8.36 -0.34 -0.06
CA PHE A 117 7.30 -0.76 -0.99
C PHE A 117 7.28 0.13 -2.24
N SER A 118 7.44 1.44 -2.10
CA SER A 118 7.54 2.35 -3.25
C SER A 118 8.75 2.02 -4.12
N TYR A 119 9.87 1.63 -3.53
CA TYR A 119 11.07 1.20 -4.26
C TYR A 119 10.82 -0.11 -5.02
N PHE A 120 10.13 -1.07 -4.40
CA PHE A 120 9.68 -2.29 -5.07
C PHE A 120 8.80 -1.98 -6.29
N CYS A 121 7.82 -1.08 -6.15
CA CYS A 121 6.94 -0.67 -7.24
C CYS A 121 7.69 0.06 -8.37
N MET A 122 8.77 0.79 -8.05
CA MET A 122 9.67 1.36 -9.07
C MET A 122 10.49 0.30 -9.82
N GLY A 123 10.45 -0.95 -9.37
CA GLY A 123 11.06 -2.09 -10.06
C GLY A 123 10.40 -2.38 -11.41
N GLY A 124 9.16 -1.93 -11.63
CA GLY A 124 8.36 -2.14 -12.83
C GLY A 124 7.06 -2.87 -12.51
N GLU A 125 6.49 -3.54 -13.51
CA GLU A 125 5.35 -4.44 -13.35
C GLU A 125 5.59 -5.53 -12.29
N PHE A 126 4.52 -5.98 -11.64
CA PHE A 126 4.58 -7.02 -10.61
C PHE A 126 3.31 -7.88 -10.53
N ILE A 127 3.46 -9.08 -9.98
CA ILE A 127 2.39 -10.05 -9.75
C ILE A 127 2.05 -10.08 -8.26
N ILE A 128 0.75 -10.18 -7.93
CA ILE A 128 0.22 -10.35 -6.57
C ILE A 128 -0.24 -11.80 -6.40
N GLY A 129 0.41 -12.57 -5.52
CA GLY A 129 0.13 -13.99 -5.24
C GLY A 129 -0.14 -14.31 -3.77
#